data_AF-Q0V2J1-F1
#
_entry.id   AF-Q0V2J1-F1
#
_cell.length_a   1.000
_cell.length_b   1.000
_cell.length_c   1.000
_cell.angle_alpha   90.00
_cell.angle_beta   90.00
_cell.angle_gamma   90.00
#
_symmetry.space_group_name_H-M   'P 1'
#
loop_
_entity.id
_entity.type
_entity.pdbx_description
1 polymer ?
#
loop_
_entity_poly.entity_id
_entity_poly.type
_entity_poly.pdbx_seq_one_letter_code
_entity_poly.pdbx_strand_id
1 'polypeptide(L)'
;MDTFSIILRTAQPTYLGAHGLLILPEHLAIAKLIAQLESNREEQLKDRIRKLCASLGHSDQIAKAALENLEILLYNHDMILHSDLRVVGTIAFVLALEVQGTFMSYIDASPHFDAPEEPSGSFCLNKARGILTDLVAGDQLEVCLAKLSRKYRKDKSYKMATVSEVARRIRVHILLHSSFFKNQKRHLYSYIIAAYVQQALWQFRLRITMEEACAAMDLDHEEQFETAPSIDESHSKAGYAEVCIRRFAAGKDWKVRVGTKKDEIKKARETRTKAGQQTKDMVDAMGAL
;
A
#
# COMPACT_ATOMS: atom_id res chain seq x y z
N MET A 1 33.98 -14.64 -25.22
CA MET A 1 32.76 -13.94 -24.76
C MET A 1 32.97 -13.59 -23.30
N ASP A 2 32.91 -12.30 -22.95
CA ASP A 2 33.15 -11.85 -21.57
C ASP A 2 32.03 -12.29 -20.63
N THR A 3 32.38 -12.76 -19.44
CA THR A 3 31.44 -13.19 -18.38
C THR A 3 30.39 -12.11 -18.07
N PHE A 4 30.77 -10.84 -18.19
CA PHE A 4 29.89 -9.69 -18.01
C PHE A 4 28.77 -9.61 -19.07
N SER A 5 29.09 -9.97 -20.32
CA SER A 5 28.11 -10.01 -21.42
C SER A 5 27.10 -11.15 -21.27
N ILE A 6 27.51 -12.27 -20.66
CA ILE A 6 26.63 -13.40 -20.33
C ILE A 6 25.67 -13.04 -19.20
N ILE A 7 26.16 -12.35 -18.16
CA ILE A 7 25.34 -11.88 -17.02
C ILE A 7 24.33 -10.81 -17.46
N LEU A 8 24.73 -9.89 -18.35
CA LEU A 8 23.82 -8.91 -18.95
C LEU A 8 22.72 -9.56 -19.79
N ARG A 9 23.03 -10.64 -20.51
CA ARG A 9 22.05 -11.40 -21.30
C ARG A 9 21.04 -12.15 -20.45
N THR A 10 21.45 -12.71 -19.32
CA THR A 10 20.55 -13.45 -18.43
C THR A 10 19.71 -12.56 -17.52
N ALA A 11 20.08 -11.28 -17.37
CA ALA A 11 19.36 -10.30 -16.55
C ALA A 11 18.37 -9.42 -17.34
N GLN A 12 18.25 -9.60 -18.65
CA GLN A 12 17.36 -8.80 -19.49
C GLN A 12 15.92 -9.33 -19.44
N PRO A 13 14.91 -8.45 -19.35
CA PRO A 13 13.51 -8.86 -19.40
C PRO A 13 13.23 -9.57 -20.73
N THR A 14 12.65 -10.75 -20.65
CA THR A 14 12.23 -11.52 -21.82
C THR A 14 10.73 -11.34 -22.00
N TYR A 15 10.30 -11.00 -23.21
CA TYR A 15 8.89 -10.68 -23.50
C TYR A 15 8.22 -11.84 -24.22
N LEU A 16 6.93 -12.08 -23.95
CA LEU A 16 6.15 -13.09 -24.67
C LEU A 16 5.32 -12.41 -25.77
N GLY A 17 5.61 -12.72 -27.03
CA GLY A 17 4.84 -12.24 -28.18
C GLY A 17 3.43 -12.84 -28.23
N ALA A 18 2.55 -12.24 -29.04
CA ALA A 18 1.14 -12.66 -29.18
C ALA A 18 0.93 -14.11 -29.64
N HIS A 19 1.97 -14.76 -30.17
CA HIS A 19 1.97 -16.18 -30.57
C HIS A 19 2.76 -17.09 -29.60
N GLY A 20 3.12 -16.59 -28.41
CA GLY A 20 3.87 -17.36 -27.40
C GLY A 20 5.39 -17.39 -27.60
N LEU A 21 5.94 -16.57 -28.50
CA LEU A 21 7.38 -16.51 -28.77
C LEU A 21 8.10 -15.63 -27.75
N LEU A 22 9.22 -16.11 -27.21
CA LEU A 22 10.10 -15.32 -26.34
C LEU A 22 10.92 -14.33 -27.19
N ILE A 23 10.79 -13.04 -26.90
CA ILE A 23 11.48 -11.94 -27.58
C ILE A 23 12.54 -11.38 -26.62
N LEU A 24 13.80 -11.42 -27.06
CA LEU A 24 14.95 -10.87 -26.34
C LEU A 24 15.26 -9.45 -26.84
N PRO A 25 15.68 -8.51 -25.95
CA PRO A 25 15.84 -7.10 -26.28
C PRO A 25 17.15 -6.74 -27.01
N GLU A 26 17.76 -7.65 -27.78
CA GLU A 26 18.96 -7.34 -28.59
C GLU A 26 18.67 -6.38 -29.76
N HIS A 27 17.40 -6.09 -30.06
CA HIS A 27 16.99 -5.17 -31.12
C HIS A 27 16.23 -3.98 -30.55
N LEU A 28 16.92 -2.84 -30.46
CA LEU A 28 16.36 -1.55 -30.01
C LEU A 28 15.12 -1.12 -30.82
N ALA A 29 15.00 -1.56 -32.08
CA ALA A 29 13.82 -1.39 -32.91
C ALA A 29 12.61 -2.24 -32.46
N ILE A 30 12.86 -3.47 -32.01
CA ILE A 30 11.81 -4.37 -31.49
C ILE A 30 11.33 -3.87 -30.12
N ALA A 31 12.25 -3.43 -29.25
CA ALA A 31 11.88 -2.81 -27.97
C ALA A 31 11.02 -1.54 -28.18
N LYS A 32 11.36 -0.70 -29.15
CA LYS A 32 10.53 0.46 -29.54
C LYS A 32 9.16 0.04 -30.09
N LEU A 33 9.10 -1.00 -30.90
CA LEU A 33 7.84 -1.52 -31.44
C LEU A 33 6.95 -2.08 -30.31
N ILE A 34 7.52 -2.79 -29.35
CA ILE A 34 6.80 -3.31 -28.18
C ILE A 34 6.26 -2.16 -27.35
N ALA A 35 7.09 -1.18 -26.99
CA ALA A 35 6.65 -0.01 -26.24
C ALA A 35 5.53 0.75 -26.98
N GLN A 36 5.61 0.86 -28.31
CA GLN A 36 4.55 1.44 -29.13
C GLN A 36 3.26 0.62 -29.08
N LEU A 37 3.35 -0.71 -29.15
CA LEU A 37 2.19 -1.60 -29.08
C LEU A 37 1.53 -1.57 -27.70
N GLU A 38 2.31 -1.52 -26.63
CA GLU A 38 1.82 -1.38 -25.25
C GLU A 38 1.14 -0.02 -25.06
N SER A 39 1.78 1.07 -25.48
CA SER A 39 1.19 2.41 -25.46
C SER A 39 -0.11 2.50 -26.26
N ASN A 40 -0.17 1.87 -27.44
CA ASN A 40 -1.40 1.82 -28.24
C ASN A 40 -2.52 1.03 -27.53
N ARG A 41 -2.19 -0.07 -26.85
CA ARG A 41 -3.16 -0.86 -26.07
C ARG A 41 -3.67 -0.09 -24.86
N GLU A 42 -2.80 0.66 -24.18
CA GLU A 42 -3.18 1.54 -23.07
C GLU A 42 -4.15 2.63 -23.54
N GLU A 43 -3.85 3.32 -24.66
CA GLU A 43 -4.75 4.35 -25.19
C GLU A 43 -6.10 3.77 -25.65
N GLN A 44 -6.09 2.60 -26.29
CA GLN A 44 -7.33 1.88 -26.62
C GLN A 44 -8.16 1.55 -25.37
N LEU A 45 -7.50 1.16 -24.27
CA LEU A 45 -8.17 0.87 -23.01
C LEU A 45 -8.75 2.14 -22.38
N LYS A 46 -8.02 3.26 -22.38
CA LYS A 46 -8.51 4.56 -21.92
C LYS A 46 -9.75 5.00 -22.71
N ASP A 47 -9.72 4.87 -24.03
CA ASP A 47 -10.87 5.18 -24.88
C ASP A 47 -12.05 4.24 -24.62
N ARG A 48 -11.79 2.96 -24.34
CA ARG A 48 -12.83 2.00 -23.97
C ARG A 48 -13.50 2.37 -22.65
N ILE A 49 -12.74 2.79 -21.64
CA ILE A 49 -13.29 3.31 -20.37
C ILE A 49 -14.21 4.52 -20.62
N ARG A 50 -13.74 5.51 -21.40
CA ARG A 50 -14.54 6.71 -21.72
C ARG A 50 -15.85 6.36 -22.42
N LYS A 51 -15.78 5.51 -23.45
CA LYS A 51 -16.95 5.04 -24.21
C LYS A 51 -17.91 4.25 -23.33
N LEU A 52 -17.40 3.39 -22.46
CA LEU A 52 -18.22 2.60 -21.54
C LEU A 52 -18.97 3.50 -20.57
N CYS A 53 -18.28 4.44 -19.91
CA CYS A 53 -18.93 5.42 -19.03
C CYS A 53 -20.05 6.18 -19.75
N ALA A 54 -19.79 6.69 -20.95
CA ALA A 54 -20.78 7.39 -21.75
C ALA A 54 -21.98 6.49 -22.12
N SER A 55 -21.73 5.23 -22.50
CA SER A 55 -22.78 4.28 -22.89
C SER A 55 -23.69 3.87 -21.74
N LEU A 56 -23.16 3.80 -20.52
CA LEU A 56 -23.90 3.46 -19.31
C LEU A 56 -24.55 4.67 -18.65
N GLY A 57 -24.41 5.87 -19.24
CA GLY A 57 -24.93 7.11 -18.67
C GLY A 57 -24.23 7.56 -17.38
N HIS A 58 -23.01 7.08 -17.14
CA HIS A 58 -22.20 7.51 -16.01
C HIS A 58 -21.64 8.91 -16.22
N SER A 59 -21.39 9.63 -15.12
CA SER A 59 -20.84 10.98 -15.17
C SER A 59 -19.40 10.99 -15.66
N ASP A 60 -18.97 12.11 -16.25
CA ASP A 60 -17.56 12.33 -16.62
C ASP A 60 -16.61 12.19 -15.42
N GLN A 61 -17.10 12.38 -14.20
CA GLN A 61 -16.34 12.18 -12.97
C GLN A 61 -15.96 10.71 -12.76
N ILE A 62 -16.85 9.76 -13.08
CA ILE A 62 -16.55 8.31 -13.02
C ILE A 62 -15.48 7.97 -14.05
N ALA A 63 -15.61 8.48 -15.29
CA ALA A 63 -14.60 8.26 -16.33
C ALA A 63 -13.23 8.80 -15.93
N LYS A 64 -13.18 10.02 -15.37
CA LYS A 64 -11.93 10.61 -14.88
C LYS A 64 -11.31 9.77 -13.75
N ALA A 65 -12.10 9.39 -12.75
CA ALA A 65 -11.62 8.56 -11.64
C ALA A 65 -11.13 7.18 -12.11
N ALA A 66 -11.80 6.56 -13.09
CA ALA A 66 -11.36 5.29 -13.67
C ALA A 66 -10.02 5.41 -14.40
N LEU A 67 -9.79 6.51 -15.11
CA LEU A 67 -8.51 6.78 -15.78
C LEU A 67 -7.38 7.04 -14.78
N GLU A 68 -7.63 7.82 -13.72
CA GLU A 68 -6.67 8.06 -12.64
C GLU A 68 -6.30 6.75 -11.93
N ASN A 69 -7.31 5.91 -11.62
CA ASN A 69 -7.09 4.58 -11.05
C ASN A 69 -6.27 3.69 -11.99
N LEU A 70 -6.54 3.73 -13.30
CA LEU A 70 -5.81 2.94 -14.30
C LEU A 70 -4.32 3.33 -14.31
N GLU A 71 -3.99 4.62 -14.37
CA GLU A 71 -2.61 5.10 -14.38
C GLU A 71 -1.85 4.66 -13.12
N ILE A 72 -2.50 4.76 -11.95
CA ILE A 72 -1.93 4.29 -10.69
C ILE A 72 -1.65 2.78 -10.72
N LEU A 73 -2.60 1.98 -11.21
CA LEU A 73 -2.46 0.53 -11.24
C LEU A 73 -1.41 0.06 -12.25
N LEU A 74 -1.25 0.76 -13.37
CA LEU A 74 -0.18 0.51 -14.34
C LEU A 74 1.19 0.84 -13.75
N TYR A 75 1.30 1.91 -12.96
CA TYR A 75 2.55 2.25 -12.27
C TYR A 75 2.95 1.19 -11.22
N ASN A 76 1.96 0.55 -10.57
CA ASN A 76 2.15 -0.48 -9.54
C ASN A 76 1.80 -1.89 -10.05
N HIS A 77 2.03 -2.15 -11.34
CA HIS A 77 1.56 -3.35 -12.03
C HIS A 77 2.17 -4.66 -11.47
N ASP A 78 3.39 -4.58 -10.94
CA ASP A 78 4.08 -5.67 -10.24
C ASP A 78 3.33 -6.13 -8.98
N MET A 79 2.74 -5.18 -8.24
CA MET A 79 1.98 -5.47 -7.01
C MET A 79 0.66 -6.20 -7.28
N ILE A 80 0.18 -6.17 -8.53
CA ILE A 80 -0.98 -6.91 -9.03
C ILE A 80 -0.58 -8.07 -9.96
N LEU A 81 0.60 -8.65 -9.74
CA LEU A 81 1.09 -9.86 -10.41
C LEU A 81 1.20 -9.74 -11.93
N HIS A 82 1.46 -8.54 -12.46
CA HIS A 82 1.50 -8.30 -13.90
C HIS A 82 0.23 -8.77 -14.63
N SER A 83 -0.93 -8.55 -13.99
CA SER A 83 -2.24 -8.92 -14.53
C SER A 83 -2.47 -8.37 -15.94
N ASP A 84 -3.23 -9.08 -16.78
CA ASP A 84 -3.58 -8.61 -18.13
C ASP A 84 -4.18 -7.18 -18.09
N LEU A 85 -3.80 -6.31 -19.02
CA LEU A 85 -4.28 -4.92 -19.10
C LEU A 85 -5.81 -4.81 -19.08
N ARG A 86 -6.53 -5.80 -19.64
CA ARG A 86 -8.00 -5.86 -19.61
C ARG A 86 -8.53 -6.06 -18.19
N VAL A 87 -7.86 -6.89 -17.40
CA VAL A 87 -8.16 -7.08 -15.97
C VAL A 87 -7.88 -5.79 -15.21
N VAL A 88 -6.76 -5.13 -15.47
CA VAL A 88 -6.40 -3.85 -14.84
C VAL A 88 -7.45 -2.76 -15.16
N GLY A 89 -7.87 -2.65 -16.43
CA GLY A 89 -8.89 -1.72 -16.86
C GLY A 89 -10.26 -1.98 -16.22
N THR A 90 -10.66 -3.24 -16.14
CA THR A 90 -11.91 -3.66 -15.47
C THR A 90 -11.87 -3.28 -13.98
N ILE A 91 -10.76 -3.59 -13.30
CA ILE A 91 -10.56 -3.24 -11.88
C ILE A 91 -10.61 -1.72 -11.67
N ALA A 92 -9.91 -0.94 -12.50
CA ALA A 92 -9.88 0.51 -12.40
C ALA A 92 -11.29 1.13 -12.53
N PHE A 93 -12.08 0.61 -13.47
CA PHE A 93 -13.46 1.02 -13.69
C PHE A 93 -14.38 0.65 -12.51
N VAL A 94 -14.34 -0.61 -12.04
CA VAL A 94 -15.13 -1.07 -10.88
C VAL A 94 -14.83 -0.24 -9.63
N LEU A 95 -13.55 0.04 -9.36
CA LEU A 95 -13.17 0.85 -8.20
C LEU A 95 -13.61 2.31 -8.32
N ALA A 96 -13.63 2.88 -9.54
CA ALA A 96 -14.15 4.22 -9.76
C ALA A 96 -15.67 4.31 -9.50
N LEU A 97 -16.42 3.29 -9.91
CA LEU A 97 -17.85 3.18 -9.60
C LEU A 97 -18.07 3.12 -8.08
N GLU A 98 -17.31 2.28 -7.36
CA GLU A 98 -17.42 2.15 -5.90
C GLU A 98 -17.20 3.48 -5.17
N VAL A 99 -16.26 4.31 -5.64
CA VAL A 99 -15.97 5.63 -5.04
C VAL A 99 -17.12 6.60 -5.24
N GLN A 100 -17.83 6.51 -6.37
CA GLN A 100 -18.95 7.39 -6.72
C GLN A 100 -20.30 6.87 -6.19
N GLY A 101 -20.30 5.85 -5.33
CA GLY A 101 -21.51 5.29 -4.72
C GLY A 101 -22.35 4.43 -5.66
N THR A 102 -21.81 4.09 -6.83
CA THR A 102 -22.42 3.15 -7.79
C THR A 102 -21.79 1.78 -7.65
N PHE A 103 -22.56 0.71 -7.86
CA PHE A 103 -22.05 -0.65 -7.73
C PHE A 103 -22.20 -1.42 -9.04
N MET A 104 -21.10 -2.00 -9.49
CA MET A 104 -21.06 -3.00 -10.55
C MET A 104 -20.02 -4.04 -10.13
N SER A 105 -20.37 -5.32 -10.19
CA SER A 105 -19.41 -6.37 -9.83
C SER A 105 -18.33 -6.47 -10.92
N TYR A 106 -17.17 -7.04 -10.57
CA TYR A 106 -16.15 -7.35 -11.57
C TYR A 106 -16.69 -8.29 -12.66
N ILE A 107 -17.52 -9.26 -12.28
CA ILE A 107 -18.11 -10.24 -13.21
C ILE A 107 -18.95 -9.50 -14.25
N ASP A 108 -19.78 -8.54 -13.83
CA ASP A 108 -20.63 -7.76 -14.75
C ASP A 108 -19.82 -6.79 -15.61
N ALA A 109 -18.71 -6.25 -15.08
CA ALA A 109 -17.84 -5.32 -15.81
C ALA A 109 -16.92 -6.02 -16.82
N SER A 110 -16.51 -7.27 -16.55
CA SER A 110 -15.48 -7.97 -17.31
C SER A 110 -15.79 -8.17 -18.81
N PRO A 111 -17.03 -8.45 -19.26
CA PRO A 111 -17.37 -8.58 -20.67
C PRO A 111 -17.19 -7.26 -21.42
N HIS A 112 -17.37 -6.12 -20.75
CA HIS A 112 -17.18 -4.81 -21.37
C HIS A 112 -15.74 -4.51 -21.71
N PHE A 113 -14.78 -5.25 -21.16
CA PHE A 113 -13.33 -5.09 -21.40
C PHE A 113 -12.68 -6.33 -22.05
N ASP A 114 -13.48 -7.33 -22.44
CA ASP A 114 -13.01 -8.67 -22.87
C ASP A 114 -12.05 -9.29 -21.85
N ALA A 115 -12.25 -8.98 -20.57
CA ALA A 115 -11.45 -9.51 -19.47
C ALA A 115 -11.98 -10.91 -19.08
N PRO A 116 -11.11 -11.82 -18.66
CA PRO A 116 -11.55 -13.11 -18.13
C PRO A 116 -12.44 -12.93 -16.90
N GLU A 117 -13.57 -13.64 -16.87
CA GLU A 117 -14.57 -13.61 -15.78
C GLU A 117 -13.99 -14.15 -14.46
N GLU A 118 -13.18 -15.21 -14.56
CA GLU A 118 -12.40 -15.76 -13.45
C GLU A 118 -10.91 -15.79 -13.81
N PRO A 119 -10.09 -14.92 -13.19
CA PRO A 119 -8.82 -15.44 -12.67
C PRO A 119 -8.29 -14.56 -11.54
N SER A 120 -8.00 -15.11 -10.35
CA SER A 120 -7.38 -14.34 -9.25
C SER A 120 -8.00 -12.94 -9.01
N GLY A 121 -9.20 -12.67 -9.53
CA GLY A 121 -9.65 -11.32 -9.82
C GLY A 121 -10.10 -10.64 -8.54
N SER A 122 -10.71 -11.42 -7.66
CA SER A 122 -10.96 -11.02 -6.27
C SER A 122 -9.67 -10.70 -5.52
N PHE A 123 -8.59 -11.46 -5.73
CA PHE A 123 -7.28 -11.18 -5.15
C PHE A 123 -6.67 -9.90 -5.73
N CYS A 124 -6.62 -9.76 -7.05
CA CYS A 124 -6.07 -8.60 -7.76
C CYS A 124 -6.89 -7.33 -7.49
N LEU A 125 -8.22 -7.41 -7.44
CA LEU A 125 -9.12 -6.33 -7.05
C LEU A 125 -8.89 -5.90 -5.60
N ASN A 126 -8.74 -6.85 -4.67
CA ASN A 126 -8.43 -6.53 -3.28
C ASN A 126 -7.04 -5.90 -3.13
N LYS A 127 -6.05 -6.37 -3.91
CA LYS A 127 -4.71 -5.77 -3.97
C LYS A 127 -4.75 -4.35 -4.54
N ALA A 128 -5.42 -4.14 -5.66
CA ALA A 128 -5.64 -2.84 -6.29
C ALA A 128 -6.34 -1.86 -5.34
N ARG A 129 -7.40 -2.32 -4.65
CA ARG A 129 -8.08 -1.54 -3.62
C ARG A 129 -7.12 -1.16 -2.49
N GLY A 130 -6.26 -2.09 -2.06
CA GLY A 130 -5.19 -1.82 -1.10
C GLY A 130 -4.23 -0.73 -1.57
N ILE A 131 -3.71 -0.82 -2.81
CA ILE A 131 -2.80 0.17 -3.40
C ILE A 131 -3.44 1.57 -3.44
N LEU A 132 -4.67 1.67 -3.93
CA LEU A 132 -5.38 2.94 -4.03
C LEU A 132 -5.65 3.54 -2.64
N THR A 133 -6.10 2.71 -1.69
CA THR A 133 -6.26 3.13 -0.29
C THR A 133 -4.91 3.53 0.32
N ASP A 134 -3.82 2.91 -0.11
CA ASP A 134 -2.46 3.24 0.29
C ASP A 134 -2.00 4.61 -0.18
N LEU A 135 -2.27 4.97 -1.43
CA LEU A 135 -1.96 6.29 -1.96
C LEU A 135 -2.82 7.38 -1.33
N VAL A 136 -4.14 7.19 -1.26
CA VAL A 136 -5.06 8.18 -0.67
C VAL A 136 -4.67 8.49 0.77
N ALA A 137 -4.37 7.48 1.57
CA ALA A 137 -3.94 7.71 2.95
C ALA A 137 -2.52 8.31 3.04
N GLY A 138 -1.67 8.08 2.03
CA GLY A 138 -0.40 8.80 1.88
C GLY A 138 -0.60 10.30 1.68
N ASP A 139 -1.56 10.69 0.83
CA ASP A 139 -1.91 12.08 0.58
C ASP A 139 -2.57 12.73 1.79
N GLN A 140 -3.52 12.03 2.41
CA GLN A 140 -4.20 12.51 3.64
C GLN A 140 -3.22 12.74 4.78
N LEU A 141 -2.19 11.91 4.90
CA LEU A 141 -1.12 12.06 5.87
C LEU A 141 -0.32 13.35 5.61
N GLU A 142 0.08 13.61 4.36
CA GLU A 142 0.80 14.84 4.00
C GLU A 142 -0.07 16.09 4.22
N VAL A 143 -1.36 16.03 3.86
CA VAL A 143 -2.33 17.10 4.12
C VAL A 143 -2.45 17.38 5.61
N CYS A 144 -2.57 16.33 6.43
CA CYS A 144 -2.62 16.46 7.89
C CYS A 144 -1.36 17.15 8.42
N LEU A 145 -0.17 16.68 8.03
CA LEU A 145 1.11 17.27 8.45
C LEU A 145 1.25 18.74 8.05
N ALA A 146 0.79 19.10 6.84
CA ALA A 146 0.84 20.47 6.35
C ALA A 146 -0.10 21.42 7.12
N LYS A 147 -1.28 20.93 7.52
CA LYS A 147 -2.29 21.66 8.29
C LYS A 147 -1.96 21.80 9.77
N LEU A 148 -0.97 21.08 10.29
CA LEU A 148 -0.57 21.19 11.69
C LEU A 148 -0.25 22.63 12.12
N SER A 149 -0.53 22.91 13.39
CA SER A 149 -0.24 24.20 14.02
C SER A 149 1.21 24.62 13.80
N ARG A 150 1.40 25.93 13.59
CA ARG A 150 2.71 26.54 13.35
C ARG A 150 3.70 26.28 14.50
N LYS A 151 3.21 25.99 15.71
CA LYS A 151 4.05 25.67 16.88
C LYS A 151 4.93 24.44 16.65
N TYR A 152 4.41 23.41 15.98
CA TYR A 152 5.17 22.19 15.65
C TYR A 152 6.10 22.41 14.46
N ARG A 153 5.63 23.13 13.44
CA ARG A 153 6.40 23.39 12.21
C ARG A 153 7.64 24.27 12.43
N LYS A 154 7.67 25.05 13.52
CA LYS A 154 8.84 25.87 13.92
C LYS A 154 9.88 25.09 14.74
N ASP A 155 9.55 23.90 15.25
CA ASP A 155 10.49 23.10 16.03
C ASP A 155 11.58 22.52 15.12
N LYS A 156 12.84 22.56 15.56
CA LYS A 156 13.99 22.03 14.80
C LYS A 156 13.90 20.52 14.57
N SER A 157 13.21 19.82 15.46
CA SER A 157 13.01 18.37 15.42
C SER A 157 11.94 17.98 14.39
N TYR A 158 11.09 18.93 13.99
CA TYR A 158 10.07 18.71 12.99
C TYR A 158 10.66 18.87 11.58
N LYS A 159 10.66 17.76 10.83
CA LYS A 159 10.84 17.77 9.38
C LYS A 159 9.71 16.95 8.77
N MET A 160 8.87 17.60 7.96
CA MET A 160 7.66 17.00 7.40
C MET A 160 7.96 15.67 6.70
N ALA A 161 8.99 15.63 5.84
CA ALA A 161 9.39 14.41 5.14
C ALA A 161 9.77 13.26 6.09
N THR A 162 10.47 13.53 7.19
CA THR A 162 10.88 12.47 8.13
C THR A 162 9.72 11.99 8.99
N VAL A 163 8.84 12.89 9.40
CA VAL A 163 7.62 12.52 10.15
C VAL A 163 6.70 11.70 9.25
N SER A 164 6.55 12.10 7.99
CA SER A 164 5.79 11.37 6.98
C SER A 164 6.33 9.96 6.77
N GLU A 165 7.66 9.81 6.62
CA GLU A 165 8.27 8.49 6.47
C GLU A 165 8.02 7.59 7.69
N VAL A 166 8.13 8.13 8.91
CA VAL A 166 7.84 7.38 10.15
C VAL A 166 6.37 6.95 10.21
N ALA A 167 5.44 7.84 9.91
CA ALA A 167 4.01 7.53 9.90
C ALA A 167 3.67 6.46 8.84
N ARG A 168 4.23 6.56 7.63
CA ARG A 168 4.09 5.53 6.58
C ARG A 168 4.64 4.17 7.04
N ARG A 169 5.78 4.13 7.73
CA ARG A 169 6.34 2.87 8.26
C ARG A 169 5.44 2.23 9.32
N ILE A 170 4.92 3.02 10.25
CA ILE A 170 3.97 2.54 11.28
C ILE A 170 2.78 1.89 10.57
N ARG A 171 2.20 2.59 9.60
CA ARG A 171 1.07 2.08 8.81
C ARG A 171 1.37 0.77 8.10
N VAL A 172 2.44 0.71 7.29
CA VAL A 172 2.79 -0.50 6.52
C VAL A 172 2.95 -1.70 7.46
N HIS A 173 3.63 -1.53 8.59
CA HIS A 173 3.78 -2.62 9.56
C HIS A 173 2.46 -3.04 10.20
N ILE A 174 1.57 -2.09 10.45
CA ILE A 174 0.24 -2.38 10.98
C ILE A 174 -0.58 -3.19 9.98
N LEU A 175 -0.58 -2.81 8.70
CA LEU A 175 -1.30 -3.54 7.65
C LEU A 175 -0.76 -4.97 7.48
N LEU A 176 0.55 -5.18 7.68
CA LEU A 176 1.17 -6.50 7.57
C LEU A 176 0.88 -7.40 8.78
N HIS A 177 0.83 -6.86 9.99
CA HIS A 177 0.81 -7.67 11.23
C HIS A 177 -0.53 -7.67 11.96
N SER A 178 -1.42 -6.72 11.66
CA SER A 178 -2.68 -6.61 12.37
C SER A 178 -3.80 -7.26 11.56
N SER A 179 -4.40 -8.31 12.12
CA SER A 179 -5.74 -8.77 11.71
C SER A 179 -6.81 -7.72 12.06
N PHE A 180 -6.49 -6.79 12.96
CA PHE A 180 -7.36 -5.74 13.48
C PHE A 180 -8.04 -4.89 12.40
N PHE A 181 -7.34 -4.56 11.30
CA PHE A 181 -7.90 -3.72 10.23
C PHE A 181 -8.51 -4.50 9.06
N LYS A 182 -8.49 -5.85 9.07
CA LYS A 182 -8.98 -6.65 7.94
C LYS A 182 -10.50 -6.53 7.72
N ASN A 183 -11.25 -6.21 8.77
CA ASN A 183 -12.71 -6.15 8.76
C ASN A 183 -13.28 -4.77 9.13
N GLN A 184 -12.45 -3.73 9.31
CA GLN A 184 -12.93 -2.47 9.85
C GLN A 184 -13.36 -1.45 8.80
N LYS A 185 -14.42 -0.76 9.16
CA LYS A 185 -15.33 0.01 8.33
C LYS A 185 -14.61 1.24 7.73
N ARG A 186 -14.86 1.53 6.44
CA ARG A 186 -14.28 2.67 5.69
C ARG A 186 -14.30 4.01 6.45
N HIS A 187 -15.23 4.19 7.39
CA HIS A 187 -15.37 5.40 8.20
C HIS A 187 -14.27 5.62 9.27
N LEU A 188 -13.43 4.63 9.60
CA LEU A 188 -12.35 4.82 10.57
C LEU A 188 -11.02 5.25 9.95
N TYR A 189 -10.87 5.19 8.62
CA TYR A 189 -9.58 5.39 7.96
C TYR A 189 -8.95 6.74 8.28
N SER A 190 -9.72 7.82 8.25
CA SER A 190 -9.21 9.16 8.55
C SER A 190 -8.72 9.30 9.99
N TYR A 191 -9.45 8.72 10.96
CA TYR A 191 -9.05 8.69 12.37
C TYR A 191 -7.78 7.87 12.59
N ILE A 192 -7.65 6.75 11.89
CA ILE A 192 -6.44 5.91 11.93
C ILE A 192 -5.22 6.67 11.40
N ILE A 193 -5.38 7.47 10.33
CA ILE A 193 -4.31 8.30 9.76
C ILE A 193 -3.90 9.41 10.74
N ALA A 194 -4.87 10.09 11.36
CA ALA A 194 -4.58 11.07 12.42
C ALA A 194 -3.77 10.43 13.56
N ALA A 195 -4.12 9.22 13.98
CA ALA A 195 -3.39 8.48 15.01
C ALA A 195 -1.97 8.08 14.57
N TYR A 196 -1.75 7.74 13.28
CA TYR A 196 -0.40 7.52 12.75
C TYR A 196 0.46 8.78 12.83
N VAL A 197 -0.11 9.94 12.48
CA VAL A 197 0.58 11.23 12.54
C VAL A 197 0.93 11.60 13.98
N GLN A 198 -0.03 11.46 14.90
CA GLN A 198 0.18 11.69 16.33
C GLN A 198 1.35 10.84 16.86
N GLN A 199 1.30 9.53 16.60
CA GLN A 199 2.32 8.60 17.07
C GLN A 199 3.68 8.86 16.42
N ALA A 200 3.73 9.25 15.15
CA ALA A 200 4.97 9.61 14.48
C ALA A 200 5.61 10.87 15.10
N LEU A 201 4.81 11.90 15.40
CA LEU A 201 5.30 13.12 16.07
C LEU A 201 5.84 12.85 17.47
N TRP A 202 5.22 11.92 18.20
CA TRP A 202 5.73 11.50 19.52
C TRP A 202 7.13 10.89 19.46
N GLN A 203 7.50 10.21 18.36
CA GLN A 203 8.87 9.68 18.15
C GLN A 203 9.94 10.79 18.07
N PHE A 204 9.52 12.00 17.71
CA PHE A 204 10.35 13.21 17.67
C PHE A 204 10.18 14.09 18.91
N ARG A 205 9.56 13.57 19.99
CA ARG A 205 9.24 14.29 21.24
C ARG A 205 8.30 15.48 21.06
N LEU A 206 7.58 15.54 19.94
CA LEU A 206 6.55 16.54 19.68
C LEU A 206 5.22 16.01 20.21
N ARG A 207 4.83 16.46 21.41
CA ARG A 207 3.56 16.07 22.04
C ARG A 207 2.40 16.83 21.38
N ILE A 208 1.75 16.15 20.45
CA ILE A 208 0.47 16.54 19.87
C ILE A 208 -0.63 15.69 20.50
N THR A 209 -1.80 16.28 20.74
CA THR A 209 -2.99 15.55 21.20
C THR A 209 -3.71 14.91 20.01
N MET A 210 -4.52 13.88 20.27
CA MET A 210 -5.34 13.28 19.20
C MET A 210 -6.36 14.30 18.65
N GLU A 211 -6.92 15.14 19.51
CA GLU A 211 -7.80 16.25 19.14
C GLU A 211 -7.15 17.20 18.12
N GLU A 212 -5.90 17.60 18.35
CA GLU A 212 -5.16 18.47 17.41
C GLU A 212 -4.88 17.78 16.07
N ALA A 213 -4.64 16.46 16.07
CA ALA A 213 -4.44 15.68 14.86
C ALA A 213 -5.76 15.49 14.08
N CYS A 214 -6.87 15.26 14.77
CA CYS A 214 -8.22 15.23 14.20
C CYS A 214 -8.60 16.58 13.58
N ALA A 215 -8.37 17.68 14.30
CA ALA A 215 -8.62 19.03 13.82
C ALA A 215 -7.83 19.35 12.54
N ALA A 216 -6.58 18.87 12.43
CA ALA A 216 -5.78 19.03 11.21
C ALA A 216 -6.33 18.26 9.99
N MET A 217 -7.21 17.29 10.21
CA MET A 217 -7.90 16.51 9.17
C MET A 217 -9.37 16.87 9.02
N ASP A 218 -9.83 17.93 9.70
CA ASP A 218 -11.25 18.34 9.73
C ASP A 218 -12.17 17.22 10.27
N LEU A 219 -11.68 16.44 11.23
CA LEU A 219 -12.41 15.34 11.88
C LEU A 219 -12.94 15.77 13.26
N ASP A 220 -14.14 15.32 13.59
CA ASP A 220 -14.70 15.49 14.93
C ASP A 220 -14.09 14.46 15.90
N HIS A 221 -13.39 14.94 16.92
CA HIS A 221 -12.74 14.09 17.92
C HIS A 221 -13.74 13.32 18.80
N GLU A 222 -14.94 13.88 19.01
CA GLU A 222 -15.97 13.31 19.88
C GLU A 222 -16.91 12.36 19.13
N GLU A 223 -16.75 12.20 17.81
CA GLU A 223 -17.61 11.37 17.00
C GLU A 223 -17.67 9.93 17.54
N GLN A 224 -18.88 9.49 17.90
CA GLN A 224 -19.13 8.19 18.50
C GLN A 224 -19.40 7.12 17.43
N PHE A 225 -19.30 5.86 17.84
CA PHE A 225 -19.76 4.75 17.02
C PHE A 225 -21.29 4.65 17.05
N GLU A 226 -21.93 4.49 15.88
CA GLU A 226 -23.36 4.14 15.80
C GLU A 226 -23.66 2.79 16.50
N THR A 227 -22.68 1.91 16.55
CA THR A 227 -22.72 0.65 17.31
C THR A 227 -21.38 0.45 17.97
N ALA A 228 -21.35 0.51 19.30
CA ALA A 228 -20.12 0.43 20.06
C ALA A 228 -19.38 -0.89 19.78
N PRO A 229 -18.08 -0.86 19.40
CA PRO A 229 -17.28 -2.08 19.31
C PRO A 229 -17.18 -2.70 20.71
N SER A 230 -17.33 -4.03 20.80
CA SER A 230 -17.40 -4.79 22.06
C SER A 230 -16.08 -4.85 22.84
N ILE A 231 -15.05 -4.12 22.41
CA ILE A 231 -13.69 -4.23 22.93
C ILE A 231 -13.12 -2.81 23.11
N ASP A 232 -12.98 -2.45 24.37
CA ASP A 232 -12.24 -1.33 24.96
C ASP A 232 -12.90 0.08 25.06
N GLU A 233 -12.69 0.61 26.27
CA GLU A 233 -13.09 1.84 27.00
C GLU A 233 -13.16 3.20 26.26
N SER A 234 -13.00 3.28 24.95
CA SER A 234 -13.14 4.55 24.22
C SER A 234 -14.51 4.69 23.56
N HIS A 235 -15.31 5.65 24.00
CA HIS A 235 -16.61 5.94 23.40
C HIS A 235 -16.53 6.63 22.02
N SER A 236 -15.39 7.25 21.67
CA SER A 236 -15.19 7.94 20.39
C SER A 236 -14.32 7.16 19.40
N LYS A 237 -14.55 7.39 18.10
CA LYS A 237 -13.75 6.82 17.00
C LYS A 237 -12.28 7.23 17.08
N ALA A 238 -12.03 8.49 17.47
CA ALA A 238 -10.67 9.01 17.64
C ALA A 238 -9.92 8.31 18.77
N GLY A 239 -10.57 8.12 19.93
CA GLY A 239 -9.98 7.41 21.06
C GLY A 239 -9.68 5.95 20.72
N TYR A 240 -10.59 5.30 19.99
CA TYR A 240 -10.40 3.92 19.53
C TYR A 240 -9.16 3.80 18.63
N ALA A 241 -9.07 4.65 17.61
CA ALA A 241 -7.93 4.67 16.69
C ALA A 241 -6.62 4.92 17.44
N GLU A 242 -6.59 5.92 18.33
CA GLU A 242 -5.43 6.25 19.13
C GLU A 242 -4.95 5.07 19.98
N VAL A 243 -5.85 4.41 20.71
CA VAL A 243 -5.49 3.25 21.57
C VAL A 243 -4.92 2.12 20.72
N CYS A 244 -5.55 1.80 19.59
CA CYS A 244 -5.09 0.75 18.69
C CYS A 244 -3.68 1.04 18.15
N ILE A 245 -3.45 2.25 17.63
CA ILE A 245 -2.15 2.63 17.05
C ILE A 245 -1.08 2.69 18.13
N ARG A 246 -1.40 3.28 19.28
CA ARG A 246 -0.46 3.40 20.40
C ARG A 246 -0.03 2.04 20.93
N ARG A 247 -0.98 1.11 21.16
CA ARG A 247 -0.65 -0.26 21.62
C ARG A 247 0.28 -0.98 20.65
N PHE A 248 0.06 -0.81 19.35
CA PHE A 248 0.92 -1.43 18.34
C PHE A 248 2.31 -0.77 18.26
N ALA A 249 2.35 0.56 18.25
CA ALA A 249 3.55 1.31 17.98
C ALA A 249 4.41 1.59 19.23
N ALA A 250 3.87 1.34 20.43
CA ALA A 250 4.57 1.55 21.69
C ALA A 250 5.86 0.73 21.79
N GLY A 251 6.86 1.29 22.47
CA GLY A 251 8.12 0.59 22.78
C GLY A 251 9.08 0.39 21.60
N LYS A 252 8.72 0.83 20.39
CA LYS A 252 9.56 0.69 19.20
C LYS A 252 10.00 2.05 18.66
N ASP A 253 11.27 2.16 18.29
CA ASP A 253 11.79 3.33 17.58
C ASP A 253 11.55 3.19 16.08
N TRP A 254 10.56 3.92 15.57
CA TRP A 254 10.15 3.89 14.17
C TRP A 254 10.99 4.80 13.28
N LYS A 255 11.88 5.63 13.86
CA LYS A 255 12.85 6.44 13.10
C LYS A 255 13.88 5.55 12.40
N VAL A 256 14.16 4.38 12.97
CA VAL A 256 15.00 3.35 12.35
C VAL A 256 14.15 2.50 11.39
N ARG A 257 14.68 2.18 10.21
CA ARG A 257 14.01 1.26 9.28
C ARG A 257 13.96 -0.13 9.91
N VAL A 258 12.76 -0.50 10.32
CA VAL A 258 12.42 -1.84 10.79
C VAL A 258 12.55 -2.80 9.61
N GLY A 259 13.28 -3.91 9.80
CA GLY A 259 13.49 -4.91 8.75
C GLY A 259 14.70 -4.65 7.83
N THR A 260 15.63 -3.78 8.22
CA THR A 260 16.95 -3.78 7.59
C THR A 260 17.72 -5.05 7.97
N LYS A 261 18.58 -5.56 7.08
CA LYS A 261 19.54 -6.67 7.29
C LYS A 261 20.19 -6.73 8.68
N LYS A 262 20.29 -5.61 9.40
CA LYS A 262 20.76 -5.55 10.80
C LYS A 262 19.90 -6.34 11.79
N ASP A 263 18.58 -6.34 11.66
CA ASP A 263 17.69 -7.11 12.54
C ASP A 263 17.78 -8.60 12.26
N GLU A 264 17.96 -8.98 10.99
CA GLU A 264 18.24 -10.35 10.55
C GLU A 264 19.62 -10.82 11.01
N ILE A 265 20.64 -9.98 10.88
CA ILE A 265 22.00 -10.25 11.38
C ILE A 265 21.99 -10.36 12.91
N LYS A 266 21.23 -9.51 13.61
CA LYS A 266 21.09 -9.58 15.07
C LYS A 266 20.40 -10.88 15.49
N LYS A 267 19.27 -11.23 14.86
CA LYS A 267 18.61 -12.52 15.09
C LYS A 267 19.53 -13.69 14.78
N ALA A 268 20.21 -13.70 13.63
CA ALA A 268 21.15 -14.75 13.25
C ALA A 268 22.32 -14.86 14.23
N ARG A 269 22.80 -13.75 14.78
CA ARG A 269 23.85 -13.73 15.82
C ARG A 269 23.32 -14.31 17.13
N GLU A 270 22.12 -13.93 17.56
CA GLU A 270 21.48 -14.50 18.75
C GLU A 270 21.21 -16.01 18.61
N THR A 271 20.79 -16.47 17.44
CA THR A 271 20.61 -17.91 17.15
C THR A 271 21.94 -18.66 17.20
N ARG A 272 23.02 -18.10 16.62
CA ARG A 272 24.36 -18.70 16.68
C ARG A 272 24.91 -18.77 18.10
N THR A 273 24.71 -17.73 18.92
CA THR A 273 25.15 -17.74 20.32
C THR A 273 24.41 -18.81 21.12
N LYS A 274 23.09 -18.96 20.91
CA LYS A 274 22.29 -20.01 21.57
C LYS A 274 22.74 -21.42 21.16
N ALA A 275 22.99 -21.65 19.87
CA ALA A 275 23.49 -22.94 19.39
C ALA A 275 24.90 -23.25 19.94
N GLY A 276 25.78 -22.25 20.02
CA GLY A 276 27.10 -22.39 20.62
C GLY A 276 27.04 -22.72 22.11
N GLN A 277 26.11 -22.11 22.85
CA GLN A 277 25.87 -22.40 24.26
C GLN A 277 25.37 -23.85 24.44
N GLN A 278 24.38 -24.27 23.65
CA GLN A 278 23.87 -25.65 23.68
C GLN A 278 24.93 -26.69 23.34
N THR A 279 25.82 -26.38 22.39
CA THR A 279 26.93 -27.27 22.03
C THR A 279 27.94 -27.36 23.17
N LYS A 280 28.24 -26.24 23.83
CA LYS A 280 29.13 -26.21 24.99
C LYS A 280 28.54 -27.01 26.16
N ASP A 281 27.26 -26.81 26.46
CA ASP A 281 26.56 -27.53 27.51
C ASP A 281 26.51 -29.06 27.23
N MET A 282 26.38 -29.47 25.97
CA MET A 282 26.48 -30.89 25.56
C MET A 282 27.90 -31.46 25.74
N VAL A 283 28.94 -30.70 25.35
CA VAL A 283 30.33 -31.14 25.51
C VAL A 283 30.71 -31.25 26.98
N ASP A 284 30.29 -30.30 27.80
CA ASP A 284 30.49 -30.34 29.25
C ASP A 284 29.75 -31.52 29.90
N ALA A 285 28.53 -31.84 29.42
CA ALA A 285 27.79 -33.03 29.87
C ALA A 285 28.44 -34.36 29.42
N MET A 286 29.09 -34.39 28.26
CA MET A 286 29.83 -35.56 27.78
C MET A 286 31.19 -35.75 28.46
N GLY A 287 31.85 -34.68 28.88
CA GLY A 287 33.11 -34.73 29.62
C GLY A 287 32.96 -35.03 31.13
N ALA A 288 31.72 -35.05 31.62
CA ALA A 288 31.36 -35.42 32.99
C ALA A 288 30.93 -36.90 33.16
N LEU A 289 30.99 -37.69 32.07
CA LEU A 289 30.86 -39.14 32.03
C LEU A 289 32.25 -39.80 31.98
#